data_AF-A0A954QXN0-F1
#
_entry.id   AF-A0A954QXN0-F1
#
_cell.length_a   1.000
_cell.length_b   1.000
_cell.length_c   1.000
_cell.angle_alpha   90.00
_cell.angle_beta   90.00
_cell.angle_gamma   90.00
#
_symmetry.space_group_name_H-M   'P 1'
#
loop_
_entity.id
_entity.type
_entity.pdbx_description
1 polymer ?
#
loop_
_entity_poly.entity_id
_entity_poly.type
_entity_poly.pdbx_seq_one_letter_code
_entity_poly.pdbx_strand_id
1 'polypeptide(L)'
;MPQKAKSMLKQLWQDESGGVNSAELVLIITMLTIGILVGMKSFRDAAVTEFADLAQAVANLNQSYSYSSLTITLADGTLVTAPSYFVDTEDFCDTAESDDNATLGSKCVNVCATAGAEGAGVP
;
A
#
# COMPACT_ATOMS: atom_id res chain seq x y z
N MET A 1 -54.72 -43.52 27.48
CA MET A 1 -54.02 -42.24 27.82
C MET A 1 -52.56 -42.12 27.32
N PRO A 2 -51.77 -43.17 26.96
CA PRO A 2 -50.35 -42.99 26.61
C PRO A 2 -50.08 -42.47 25.18
N GLN A 3 -51.06 -42.51 24.28
CA GLN A 3 -50.91 -42.07 22.88
C GLN A 3 -50.76 -40.54 22.75
N LYS A 4 -51.44 -39.75 23.58
CA LYS A 4 -51.30 -38.28 23.58
C LYS A 4 -49.91 -37.84 24.04
N ALA A 5 -49.33 -38.52 25.03
CA ALA A 5 -48.00 -38.22 25.54
C ALA A 5 -46.90 -38.47 24.48
N LYS A 6 -46.99 -39.57 23.72
CA LYS A 6 -46.08 -39.82 22.59
C LYS A 6 -46.20 -38.76 21.49
N SER A 7 -47.41 -38.30 21.18
CA SER A 7 -47.65 -37.25 20.19
C SER A 7 -47.13 -35.89 20.64
N MET A 8 -47.27 -35.55 21.93
CA MET A 8 -46.73 -34.31 22.51
C MET A 8 -45.21 -34.33 22.59
N LEU A 9 -44.59 -35.45 22.98
CA LEU A 9 -43.14 -35.58 22.98
C LEU A 9 -42.56 -35.42 21.58
N LYS A 10 -43.24 -35.96 20.56
CA LYS A 10 -42.83 -35.84 19.16
C LYS A 10 -43.01 -34.42 18.62
N GLN A 11 -44.05 -33.69 19.07
CA GLN A 11 -44.22 -32.28 18.75
C GLN A 11 -43.12 -31.42 19.37
N LEU A 12 -42.78 -31.61 20.65
CA LEU A 12 -41.68 -30.89 21.30
C LEU A 12 -40.31 -31.18 20.64
N TRP A 13 -40.10 -32.39 20.15
CA TRP A 13 -38.87 -32.77 19.43
C TRP A 13 -38.82 -32.25 17.99
N GLN A 14 -39.95 -31.87 17.42
CA GLN A 14 -40.06 -31.28 16.08
C GLN A 14 -40.29 -29.77 16.12
N ASP A 15 -40.32 -29.17 17.31
CA ASP A 15 -40.50 -27.74 17.56
C ASP A 15 -39.15 -26.98 17.47
N GLU A 16 -38.35 -27.29 16.46
CA GLU A 16 -37.20 -26.50 16.02
C GLU A 16 -37.66 -25.50 14.92
N SER A 17 -38.93 -25.07 14.96
CA SER A 17 -39.50 -24.12 14.00
C SER A 17 -39.08 -22.70 14.35
N GLY A 18 -37.89 -22.32 13.88
CA GLY A 18 -37.48 -20.92 13.77
C GLY A 18 -36.50 -20.40 14.81
N GLY A 19 -36.01 -21.24 15.70
CA GLY A 19 -34.89 -20.90 16.57
C GLY A 19 -33.57 -21.20 15.87
N VAL A 20 -33.03 -20.25 15.10
CA VAL A 20 -31.59 -20.30 14.78
C VAL A 20 -30.88 -20.32 16.13
N ASN A 21 -30.17 -21.41 16.46
CA ASN A 21 -29.37 -21.48 17.67
C ASN A 21 -28.38 -20.31 17.65
N SER A 22 -28.72 -19.24 18.37
CA SER A 22 -28.10 -17.93 18.23
C SER A 22 -26.59 -17.97 18.49
N ALA A 23 -26.15 -18.91 19.33
CA ALA A 23 -24.73 -19.16 19.60
C ALA A 23 -23.97 -19.71 18.37
N GLU A 24 -24.60 -20.57 17.56
CA GLU A 24 -23.95 -21.20 16.40
C GLU A 24 -23.76 -20.21 15.24
N LEU A 25 -24.79 -19.40 14.95
CA LEU A 25 -24.69 -18.39 13.91
C LEU A 25 -23.69 -17.29 14.28
N VAL A 26 -23.66 -16.86 15.55
CA VAL A 26 -22.66 -15.90 16.04
C VAL A 26 -21.24 -16.46 15.90
N LEU A 27 -21.03 -17.73 16.24
CA LEU A 27 -19.73 -18.38 16.10
C LEU A 27 -19.26 -18.36 14.62
N ILE A 28 -20.12 -18.74 13.68
CA ILE A 28 -19.80 -18.71 12.24
C ILE A 28 -19.49 -17.28 11.76
N ILE A 29 -20.30 -16.29 12.15
CA ILE A 29 -20.10 -14.88 11.76
C ILE A 29 -18.76 -14.36 12.29
N THR A 30 -18.39 -14.70 13.53
CA THR A 30 -17.10 -14.25 14.09
C THR A 30 -15.91 -14.88 13.38
N MET A 31 -15.96 -16.18 13.05
CA MET A 31 -14.93 -16.84 12.24
C MET A 31 -14.80 -16.23 10.85
N LEU A 32 -15.93 -15.96 10.19
CA LEU A 32 -15.97 -15.31 8.88
C LEU A 32 -15.35 -13.90 8.95
N THR A 33 -15.69 -13.13 9.97
CA THR A 33 -15.18 -11.75 10.16
C THR A 33 -13.67 -11.76 10.35
N ILE A 34 -13.15 -12.63 11.21
CA ILE A 34 -11.69 -12.74 11.45
C ILE A 34 -10.97 -13.21 10.18
N GLY A 35 -11.55 -14.14 9.42
CA GLY A 35 -11.00 -14.59 8.14
C GLY A 35 -10.89 -13.46 7.11
N ILE A 36 -11.93 -12.62 6.99
CA ILE A 36 -11.93 -11.45 6.09
C ILE A 36 -10.91 -10.41 6.56
N LEU A 37 -10.80 -10.16 7.87
CA LEU A 37 -9.82 -9.21 8.42
C LEU A 37 -8.37 -9.59 8.07
N VAL A 38 -7.99 -10.84 8.29
CA VAL A 38 -6.64 -11.33 7.98
C VAL A 38 -6.43 -11.39 6.46
N GLY A 39 -7.45 -11.78 5.68
CA GLY A 39 -7.39 -11.78 4.22
C GLY A 39 -7.18 -10.37 3.64
N MET A 40 -7.91 -9.38 4.14
CA MET A 40 -7.80 -7.98 3.72
C MET A 40 -6.46 -7.36 4.13
N LYS A 41 -5.92 -7.75 5.29
CA LYS A 41 -4.55 -7.38 5.71
C LYS A 41 -3.52 -7.92 4.72
N SER A 42 -3.60 -9.20 4.35
CA SER A 42 -2.68 -9.79 3.37
C SER A 42 -2.81 -9.14 1.99
N PHE A 43 -4.02 -8.79 1.56
CA PHE A 43 -4.25 -8.07 0.31
C PHE A 43 -3.60 -6.69 0.31
N ARG A 44 -3.76 -5.93 1.41
CA ARG A 44 -3.10 -4.63 1.57
C ARG A 44 -1.58 -4.78 1.49
N ASP A 45 -1.01 -5.73 2.21
CA ASP A 45 0.46 -5.89 2.24
C ASP A 45 1.00 -6.27 0.86
N ALA A 46 0.30 -7.14 0.13
CA ALA A 46 0.65 -7.46 -1.25
C ALA A 46 0.60 -6.21 -2.14
N ALA A 47 -0.48 -5.43 -2.09
CA ALA A 47 -0.60 -4.21 -2.89
C ALA A 47 0.48 -3.16 -2.57
N VAL A 48 0.82 -2.98 -1.28
CA VAL A 48 1.88 -2.06 -0.86
C VAL A 48 3.25 -2.53 -1.35
N THR A 49 3.50 -3.84 -1.34
CA THR A 49 4.75 -4.42 -1.85
C THR A 49 4.88 -4.18 -3.35
N GLU A 50 3.82 -4.43 -4.12
CA GLU A 50 3.81 -4.14 -5.56
C GLU A 50 3.99 -2.65 -5.84
N PHE A 51 3.41 -1.77 -5.03
CA PHE A 51 3.62 -0.32 -5.17
C PHE A 51 5.04 0.12 -4.80
N ALA A 52 5.71 -0.57 -3.88
CA ALA A 52 7.12 -0.33 -3.61
C ALA A 52 7.99 -0.73 -4.81
N ASP A 53 7.72 -1.88 -5.43
CA ASP A 53 8.42 -2.33 -6.63
C ASP A 53 8.15 -1.41 -7.83
N LEU A 54 6.91 -0.93 -8.00
CA LEU A 54 6.58 0.09 -9.00
C LEU A 54 7.28 1.43 -8.73
N ALA A 55 7.35 1.87 -7.48
CA ALA A 55 8.04 3.11 -7.11
C ALA A 55 9.53 3.03 -7.45
N GLN A 56 10.17 1.89 -7.17
CA GLN A 56 11.57 1.67 -7.54
C GLN A 56 11.76 1.63 -9.07
N ALA A 57 10.84 1.00 -9.80
CA ALA A 57 10.88 0.98 -11.26
C ALA A 57 10.77 2.39 -11.86
N VAL A 58 9.87 3.22 -11.32
CA VAL A 58 9.70 4.63 -11.74
C VAL A 58 10.92 5.47 -11.39
N ALA A 59 11.50 5.26 -10.21
CA ALA A 59 12.67 6.01 -9.78
C ALA A 59 13.94 5.66 -10.59
N ASN A 60 13.99 4.45 -11.16
CA ASN A 60 15.06 4.04 -12.10
C ASN A 60 14.80 4.49 -13.56
N LEU A 61 13.72 5.23 -13.82
CA LEU A 61 13.52 5.84 -15.14
C LEU A 61 14.57 6.92 -15.37
N ASN A 62 15.45 6.67 -16.33
CA ASN A 62 16.48 7.62 -16.72
C ASN A 62 15.87 8.74 -17.61
N GLN A 63 15.70 9.94 -17.07
CA GLN A 63 15.26 11.15 -17.79
C GLN A 63 16.41 11.96 -18.42
N SER A 64 17.51 11.32 -18.81
CA SER A 64 18.65 12.01 -19.42
C SER A 64 18.43 12.26 -20.91
N TYR A 65 17.81 13.39 -21.24
CA TYR A 65 17.91 14.00 -22.56
C TYR A 65 18.67 15.32 -22.44
N SER A 66 19.69 15.48 -23.28
CA SER A 66 20.47 16.71 -23.36
C SER A 66 20.76 17.03 -24.82
N TYR A 67 20.65 18.31 -25.18
CA TYR A 67 21.14 18.80 -26.46
C TYR A 67 22.01 20.03 -26.25
N SER A 68 23.08 20.11 -27.04
CA SER A 68 24.02 21.22 -27.03
C SER A 68 23.49 22.42 -27.81
N SER A 69 24.00 23.61 -27.50
CA SER A 69 23.74 24.82 -28.26
C SER A 69 24.19 24.67 -29.71
N LEU A 70 23.34 25.06 -30.66
CA LEU A 70 23.67 25.15 -32.06
C LEU A 70 24.00 26.60 -32.40
N THR A 71 25.21 26.85 -32.91
CA THR A 71 25.63 28.17 -33.39
C THR A 71 25.79 28.14 -34.90
N ILE A 72 25.05 29.00 -35.61
CA ILE A 72 25.12 29.16 -37.06
C ILE A 72 25.52 30.60 -37.35
N THR A 73 26.59 30.79 -38.12
CA THR A 73 27.02 32.12 -38.59
C THR A 73 26.61 32.30 -40.03
N LEU A 74 25.78 33.32 -40.29
CA LEU A 74 25.30 33.71 -41.61
C LEU A 74 25.94 35.06 -42.01
N ALA A 75 25.79 35.44 -43.27
CA ALA A 75 26.35 36.69 -43.80
C ALA A 75 25.76 37.96 -43.13
N ASP A 76 24.59 37.85 -42.50
CA ASP A 76 23.84 38.93 -41.86
C ASP A 76 23.79 38.83 -40.32
N GLY A 77 24.41 37.83 -39.70
CA GLY A 77 24.47 37.69 -38.24
C GLY A 77 24.73 36.28 -37.73
N THR A 78 24.75 36.13 -36.40
CA THR A 78 24.95 34.84 -35.72
C THR A 78 23.66 34.43 -35.00
N LEU A 79 23.22 33.20 -35.26
CA LEU A 79 22.09 32.56 -34.59
C LEU A 79 22.63 31.55 -33.59
N VAL A 80 22.20 31.63 -32.33
CA VAL A 80 22.60 30.71 -31.26
C VAL A 80 21.33 30.16 -30.61
N THR A 81 21.23 28.84 -30.48
CA THR A 81 20.19 28.19 -29.68
C THR A 81 20.72 27.89 -28.28
N ALA A 82 19.90 28.09 -27.26
CA ALA A 82 20.26 27.74 -25.88
C ALA A 82 20.32 26.21 -25.73
N PRO A 83 21.34 25.66 -25.03
CA PRO A 83 21.38 24.23 -24.72
C PRO A 83 20.28 23.87 -23.72
N SER A 84 19.95 22.59 -23.60
CA SER A 84 19.20 22.07 -22.45
C SER A 84 19.74 20.73 -22.00
N TYR A 85 19.70 20.52 -20.69
CA TYR A 85 20.02 19.26 -20.05
C TYR A 85 19.24 19.20 -18.72
N PHE A 86 18.82 18.01 -18.32
CA PHE A 86 18.21 17.79 -17.01
C PHE A 86 19.30 17.78 -15.95
N VAL A 87 19.13 18.55 -14.88
CA VAL A 87 20.01 18.57 -13.70
C VAL A 87 19.16 18.21 -12.51
N ASP A 88 19.41 17.02 -11.97
CA ASP A 88 18.84 16.61 -10.69
C ASP A 88 19.65 17.29 -9.57
N THR A 89 18.98 18.09 -8.74
CA THR A 89 19.60 18.75 -7.59
C THR A 89 19.31 17.93 -6.36
N GLU A 90 20.34 17.58 -5.59
CA GLU A 90 20.19 16.80 -4.36
C GLU A 90 19.10 17.38 -3.44
N ASP A 91 18.14 16.55 -3.05
CA ASP A 91 17.10 16.90 -2.08
C ASP A 91 17.25 16.13 -0.77
N PHE A 92 16.28 16.28 0.15
CA PHE A 92 16.36 15.65 1.47
C PHE A 92 16.42 14.11 1.41
N CYS A 93 16.01 13.49 0.30
CA CYS A 93 16.05 12.05 0.08
C CYS A 93 17.40 11.55 -0.43
N ASP A 94 18.25 12.43 -0.95
CA ASP A 94 19.57 12.10 -1.53
C ASP A 94 20.72 12.15 -0.50
N THR A 95 20.40 12.23 0.80
CA THR A 95 21.44 12.25 1.85
C THR A 95 22.04 10.86 2.08
N ALA A 96 23.33 10.80 2.43
CA ALA A 96 24.06 9.56 2.71
C ALA A 96 23.50 8.72 3.90
N GLU A 97 22.51 9.22 4.64
CA GLU A 97 21.80 8.49 5.70
C GLU A 97 20.55 7.73 5.16
N SER A 98 20.18 7.97 3.90
CA SER A 98 19.24 7.14 3.13
C SER A 98 19.91 5.89 2.54
N ASP A 99 21.24 5.83 2.61
CA ASP A 99 22.13 4.82 2.01
C ASP A 99 22.46 3.67 2.97
N ASP A 100 21.51 3.19 3.77
CA ASP A 100 21.63 1.85 4.38
C ASP A 100 21.67 0.74 3.31
N ASN A 101 21.58 1.09 2.01
CA ASN A 101 21.81 0.16 0.93
C ASN A 101 22.31 0.77 -0.40
N ALA A 102 23.42 1.50 -0.36
CA ALA A 102 24.16 1.93 -1.55
C ALA A 102 24.56 0.76 -2.50
N THR A 103 24.41 -0.50 -2.07
CA THR A 103 24.67 -1.71 -2.85
C THR A 103 23.49 -2.23 -3.69
N LEU A 104 22.24 -1.80 -3.46
CA LEU A 104 21.08 -2.30 -4.21
C LEU A 104 20.48 -1.31 -5.22
N GLY A 105 21.03 -0.09 -5.36
CA GLY A 105 20.49 0.91 -6.30
C GLY A 105 19.03 1.26 -6.02
N SER A 106 18.60 1.16 -4.76
CA SER A 106 17.24 1.49 -4.33
C SER A 106 17.12 3.00 -4.17
N LYS A 107 16.42 3.66 -5.10
CA LYS A 107 15.95 5.03 -4.95
C LYS A 107 14.78 5.02 -3.94
N CYS A 108 15.01 5.57 -2.76
CA CYS A 108 14.23 5.30 -1.57
C CYS A 108 12.76 5.76 -1.68
N VAL A 109 11.78 4.87 -1.47
CA VAL A 109 10.44 5.26 -0.98
C VAL A 109 10.41 5.00 0.53
N ASN A 110 11.17 5.82 1.27
CA ASN A 110 11.19 5.69 2.71
C ASN A 110 9.90 6.33 3.24
N VAL A 111 8.88 5.51 3.56
CA VAL A 111 7.74 5.99 4.34
C VAL A 111 8.29 6.32 5.70
N CYS A 112 8.59 7.59 5.94
CA CYS A 112 8.92 8.08 7.27
C CYS A 112 7.72 7.74 8.18
N ALA A 113 7.80 6.62 8.88
CA ALA A 113 7.11 6.49 10.14
C ALA A 113 7.85 7.47 11.06
N THR A 114 7.38 8.72 11.08
CA THR A 114 7.67 9.57 12.23
C THR A 114 7.09 8.81 13.42
N ALA A 115 7.96 8.12 14.17
CA ALA A 115 7.77 7.95 15.60
C ALA A 115 7.88 9.37 16.22
N GLY A 116 6.95 10.24 15.82
CA GLY A 116 6.71 11.51 16.46
C GLY A 116 6.12 11.16 17.80
N ALA A 117 6.98 11.10 18.80
CA ALA A 117 6.57 11.30 20.18
C ALA A 117 5.94 12.70 20.26
N GLU A 118 4.65 12.78 19.95
CA GLU A 118 3.84 13.96 20.23
C GLU A 118 3.77 14.11 21.76
N GLY A 119 4.64 14.94 22.32
CA GLY A 119 4.66 15.20 23.76
C GLY A 119 5.97 15.67 24.37
N ALA A 120 7.09 15.66 23.65
CA ALA A 120 8.30 16.32 24.15
C ALA A 120 8.21 17.82 23.86
N GLY A 121 7.46 18.54 24.70
CA GLY A 121 7.56 19.99 24.80
C GLY A 121 9.02 20.37 25.06
N VAL A 122 9.51 21.33 24.28
CA VAL A 122 10.82 21.94 24.51
C VAL A 122 10.55 23.40 24.95
N PRO A 123 11.23 23.90 26.01
CA PRO A 123 11.12 25.28 26.47
C PRO A 123 11.50 26.33 25.42
#